data_AF-A0A507FJZ4-F1
#
_entry.id   AF-A0A507FJZ4-F1
#
_cell.length_a   1.000
_cell.length_b   1.000
_cell.length_c   1.000
_cell.angle_alpha   90.00
_cell.angle_beta   90.00
_cell.angle_gamma   90.00
#
_symmetry.space_group_name_H-M   'P 1'
#
loop_
_entity.id
_entity.type
_entity.pdbx_description
1 polymer ?
#
loop_
_entity_poly.entity_id
_entity_poly.type
_entity_poly.pdbx_seq_one_letter_code
_entity_poly.pdbx_strand_id
1 'polypeptide(L)'
;MFVQTALVALLITAESVLTLDNGVGATPAMGWNSWTSRGCRVSERDVRKAVEYLSESGLTSLGYDHVVIDDCWQLTRDSNGQIHEDGRAFPSGMKALVRYGLKVGLYSSAGTFTCQGRPGSLSFETKDAKTYASWGVDYLKYDNCNNDGLSDRKGTIKRYGAMRDALNATGRHINYAISNWGQADVWEYGDTLGNSWRTSEDVEDSWQSVIDTIKVNALLSKFAKPGAFNDMDVLQVGNGGMTYEEYRTQFTLWAILKSPLFLSQKIQSSFGDTINPGAYEMVSNPDIIAINQDKLGMPAILRASLDSVLLWVGELNHGERILVVLNTGSRSVDVDVSLSAFTVKEEDAIASQKWRVSVRDLWARKVTGTAKSKIKVAGVAPHSVKAYKVSLKGPDVVFPSLATASPFHDHPIQYSETGTVALVMWSLFFSLIFIGVAWALYKLHLERRAGYEVLR
;
A
#
# COMPACT_ATOMS: atom_id res chain seq x y z
N MET A 1 49.44 0.65 -45.03
CA MET A 1 48.04 0.17 -45.02
C MET A 1 47.45 0.49 -43.66
N PHE A 2 46.69 1.59 -43.56
CA PHE A 2 45.98 1.97 -42.34
C PHE A 2 44.58 1.36 -42.40
N VAL A 3 44.25 0.53 -41.41
CA VAL A 3 42.90 -0.03 -41.23
C VAL A 3 42.12 0.95 -40.36
N GLN A 4 41.12 1.61 -40.94
CA GLN A 4 40.14 2.41 -40.21
C GLN A 4 39.09 1.47 -39.59
N THR A 5 39.06 1.41 -38.26
CA THR A 5 37.97 0.83 -37.49
C THR A 5 36.80 1.82 -37.47
N ALA A 6 35.68 1.44 -38.09
CA ALA A 6 34.43 2.19 -38.00
C ALA A 6 33.75 1.93 -36.65
N LEU A 7 33.51 3.00 -35.88
CA LEU A 7 32.71 2.98 -34.66
C LEU A 7 31.23 2.97 -35.05
N VAL A 8 30.52 1.86 -34.80
CA VAL A 8 29.06 1.80 -34.93
C VAL A 8 28.47 2.26 -33.60
N ALA A 9 27.87 3.45 -33.58
CA ALA A 9 27.10 3.94 -32.44
C ALA A 9 25.72 3.27 -32.46
N LEU A 10 25.47 2.40 -31.48
CA LEU A 10 24.15 1.81 -31.26
C LEU A 10 23.26 2.88 -30.57
N LEU A 11 22.37 3.51 -31.33
CA LEU A 11 21.31 4.34 -30.75
C LEU A 11 20.26 3.42 -30.11
N ILE A 12 20.27 3.34 -28.78
CA ILE A 12 19.19 2.76 -28.00
C ILE A 12 18.08 3.82 -27.95
N THR A 13 17.05 3.66 -28.78
CA THR A 13 15.81 4.43 -28.62
C THR A 13 15.08 3.89 -27.41
N ALA A 14 15.09 4.62 -26.29
CA ALA A 14 14.16 4.37 -25.21
C ALA A 14 12.74 4.65 -25.75
N GLU A 15 11.94 3.61 -25.96
CA GLU A 15 10.51 3.79 -26.19
C GLU A 15 9.92 4.46 -24.94
N SER A 16 9.67 5.76 -25.02
CA SER A 16 8.89 6.47 -24.02
C SER A 16 7.45 5.94 -24.11
N VAL A 17 7.12 4.94 -23.31
CA VAL A 17 5.73 4.56 -23.07
C VAL A 17 5.04 5.78 -22.46
N LEU A 18 4.19 6.44 -23.25
CA LEU A 18 3.43 7.61 -22.84
C LEU A 18 2.42 7.19 -21.76
N THR A 19 2.73 7.51 -20.51
CA THR A 19 1.75 7.54 -19.43
C THR A 19 0.75 8.66 -19.67
N LEU A 20 -0.46 8.55 -19.12
CA LEU A 20 -1.42 9.63 -19.09
C LEU A 20 -0.81 10.83 -18.34
N ASP A 21 -0.42 11.86 -19.08
CA ASP A 21 0.00 13.15 -18.52
C ASP A 21 -1.16 14.14 -18.65
N ASN A 22 -2.06 14.09 -17.67
CA ASN A 22 -3.21 14.99 -17.57
C ASN A 22 -3.01 16.06 -16.48
N GLY A 23 -1.78 16.30 -16.02
CA GLY A 23 -1.45 17.34 -15.04
C GLY A 23 -1.86 17.06 -13.59
N VAL A 24 -2.35 15.85 -13.28
CA VAL A 24 -2.72 15.39 -11.93
C VAL A 24 -2.16 14.00 -11.66
N GLY A 25 -2.27 13.53 -10.41
CA GLY A 25 -1.85 12.16 -10.06
C GLY A 25 -0.35 11.94 -10.05
N ALA A 26 0.48 12.99 -9.94
CA ALA A 26 1.93 12.82 -9.82
C ALA A 26 2.34 11.98 -8.60
N THR A 27 1.58 12.09 -7.51
CA THR A 27 1.61 11.20 -6.34
C THR A 27 0.22 10.58 -6.12
N PRO A 28 0.12 9.48 -5.36
CA PRO A 28 -1.18 8.84 -5.10
C PRO A 28 -2.16 9.81 -4.46
N ALA A 29 -3.42 9.80 -4.89
CA ALA A 29 -4.45 10.66 -4.31
C ALA A 29 -4.74 10.27 -2.86
N MET A 30 -5.07 11.25 -2.02
CA MET A 30 -5.43 11.03 -0.63
C MET A 30 -6.70 11.79 -0.29
N GLY A 31 -7.56 11.20 0.53
CA GLY A 31 -8.84 11.82 0.85
C GLY A 31 -9.77 10.94 1.66
N TRP A 32 -11.07 11.14 1.47
CA TRP A 32 -12.13 10.32 2.02
C TRP A 32 -13.13 9.90 0.93
N ASN A 33 -13.64 8.67 1.02
CA ASN A 33 -14.68 8.12 0.15
C ASN A 33 -15.92 7.77 0.98
N SER A 34 -17.12 8.11 0.46
CA SER A 34 -18.36 7.97 1.20
C SER A 34 -18.93 6.54 1.32
N TRP A 35 -18.47 5.59 0.51
CA TRP A 35 -19.14 4.30 0.30
C TRP A 35 -19.29 3.49 1.59
N THR A 36 -18.19 3.14 2.24
CA THR A 36 -18.20 2.24 3.41
C THR A 36 -19.07 2.76 4.55
N SER A 37 -19.09 4.07 4.77
CA SER A 37 -19.82 4.66 5.90
C SER A 37 -21.25 5.09 5.58
N ARG A 38 -21.56 5.43 4.31
CA ARG A 38 -22.86 6.00 3.92
C ARG A 38 -23.64 5.14 2.94
N GLY A 39 -22.97 4.43 2.04
CA GLY A 39 -23.59 3.78 0.88
C GLY A 39 -24.56 4.74 0.17
N CYS A 40 -25.72 4.23 -0.25
CA CYS A 40 -26.76 5.07 -0.87
C CYS A 40 -27.42 6.12 0.04
N ARG A 41 -27.02 6.26 1.30
CA ARG A 41 -27.52 7.31 2.22
C ARG A 41 -26.63 8.55 2.23
N VAL A 42 -25.66 8.65 1.33
CA VAL A 42 -24.81 9.83 1.19
C VAL A 42 -25.67 11.07 0.87
N SER A 43 -25.28 12.20 1.46
CA SER A 43 -26.00 13.47 1.31
C SER A 43 -25.04 14.65 1.34
N GLU A 44 -25.50 15.82 0.89
CA GLU A 44 -24.73 17.06 0.95
C GLU A 44 -24.22 17.37 2.37
N ARG A 45 -25.04 17.07 3.39
CA ARG A 45 -24.64 17.23 4.79
C ARG A 45 -23.46 16.34 5.15
N ASP A 46 -23.45 15.10 4.68
CA ASP A 46 -22.35 14.17 4.97
C ASP A 46 -21.06 14.62 4.29
N VAL A 47 -21.14 15.14 3.06
CA VAL A 47 -19.98 15.70 2.33
C VAL A 47 -19.42 16.93 3.04
N ARG A 48 -20.29 17.86 3.49
CA ARG A 48 -19.86 19.04 4.26
C ARG A 48 -19.15 18.66 5.55
N LYS A 49 -19.69 17.68 6.28
CA LYS A 49 -19.03 17.13 7.48
C LYS A 49 -17.67 16.50 7.17
N ALA A 50 -17.54 15.83 6.02
CA ALA A 50 -16.27 15.25 5.62
C ALA A 50 -15.21 16.34 5.36
N VAL A 51 -15.60 17.41 4.67
CA VAL A 51 -14.75 18.58 4.43
C VAL A 51 -14.33 19.24 5.75
N GLU A 52 -15.29 19.49 6.65
CA GLU A 52 -15.04 20.06 7.98
C GLU A 52 -14.06 19.18 8.77
N TYR A 53 -14.33 17.89 8.87
CA TYR A 53 -13.47 16.94 9.57
C TYR A 53 -12.04 16.91 9.04
N LEU A 54 -11.83 16.79 7.71
CA LEU A 54 -10.49 16.75 7.12
C LEU A 54 -9.73 18.06 7.37
N SER A 55 -10.44 19.18 7.37
CA SER A 55 -9.87 20.51 7.61
C SER A 55 -9.50 20.71 9.08
N GLU A 56 -10.44 20.48 10.00
CA GLU A 56 -10.27 20.72 11.44
C GLU A 56 -9.29 19.74 12.09
N SER A 57 -9.20 18.51 11.56
CA SER A 57 -8.27 17.49 12.07
C SER A 57 -6.83 17.68 11.58
N GLY A 58 -6.55 18.64 10.69
CA GLY A 58 -5.23 18.87 10.10
C GLY A 58 -4.80 17.83 9.05
N LEU A 59 -5.66 16.86 8.70
CA LEU A 59 -5.36 15.85 7.69
C LEU A 59 -5.16 16.47 6.30
N THR A 60 -5.83 17.58 6.01
CA THR A 60 -5.60 18.37 4.78
C THR A 60 -4.16 18.83 4.64
N SER A 61 -3.48 19.23 5.73
CA SER A 61 -2.06 19.62 5.69
C SER A 61 -1.12 18.43 5.44
N LEU A 62 -1.60 17.21 5.65
CA LEU A 62 -0.89 15.97 5.35
C LEU A 62 -1.20 15.44 3.93
N GLY A 63 -2.07 16.13 3.19
CA GLY A 63 -2.40 15.80 1.80
C GLY A 63 -3.78 15.16 1.59
N TYR A 64 -4.56 14.89 2.65
CA TYR A 64 -5.94 14.41 2.50
C TYR A 64 -6.87 15.53 2.02
N ASP A 65 -6.87 15.78 0.71
CA ASP A 65 -7.51 16.93 0.08
C ASP A 65 -8.65 16.56 -0.89
N HIS A 66 -8.98 15.27 -1.02
CA HIS A 66 -10.11 14.79 -1.81
C HIS A 66 -11.29 14.34 -0.95
N VAL A 67 -12.51 14.66 -1.38
CA VAL A 67 -13.77 14.10 -0.84
C VAL A 67 -14.53 13.48 -2.01
N VAL A 68 -14.49 12.16 -2.12
CA VAL A 68 -15.10 11.39 -3.20
C VAL A 68 -16.50 10.93 -2.79
N ILE A 69 -17.51 11.44 -3.49
CA ILE A 69 -18.90 11.03 -3.37
C ILE A 69 -19.07 9.78 -4.24
N ASP A 70 -19.24 8.64 -3.59
CA ASP A 70 -19.40 7.34 -4.26
C ASP A 70 -20.84 7.17 -4.82
N ASP A 71 -21.24 5.95 -5.19
CA ASP A 71 -22.51 5.67 -5.87
C ASP A 71 -23.75 6.26 -5.15
N CYS A 72 -24.86 6.37 -5.90
CA CYS A 72 -26.15 6.88 -5.46
C CYS A 72 -26.25 8.40 -5.26
N TRP A 73 -25.27 9.18 -5.74
CA TRP A 73 -25.40 10.64 -5.79
C TRP A 73 -26.32 11.10 -6.92
N GLN A 74 -26.38 10.35 -8.03
CA GLN A 74 -27.19 10.63 -9.21
C GLN A 74 -28.55 9.92 -9.13
N LEU A 75 -29.60 10.59 -9.64
CA LEU A 75 -30.95 10.05 -9.62
C LEU A 75 -31.44 9.68 -11.02
N THR A 76 -31.32 10.59 -11.99
CA THR A 76 -31.87 10.43 -13.34
C THR A 76 -31.01 11.09 -14.41
N ARG A 77 -31.37 10.84 -15.67
CA ARG A 77 -31.03 11.69 -16.81
C ARG A 77 -32.28 12.46 -17.24
N ASP A 78 -32.12 13.69 -17.73
CA ASP A 78 -33.23 14.43 -18.35
C ASP A 78 -33.48 14.00 -19.81
N SER A 79 -34.45 14.64 -20.47
CA SER A 79 -34.79 14.37 -21.88
C SER A 79 -33.65 14.65 -22.86
N ASN A 80 -32.67 15.47 -22.47
CA ASN A 80 -31.47 15.71 -23.24
C ASN A 80 -30.37 14.69 -22.92
N GLY A 81 -30.61 13.72 -22.03
CA GLY A 81 -29.62 12.73 -21.60
C GLY A 81 -28.57 13.27 -20.61
N GLN A 82 -28.79 14.47 -20.09
CA GLN A 82 -27.92 15.12 -19.10
C GLN A 82 -28.12 14.46 -17.74
N ILE A 83 -27.04 14.08 -17.06
CA ILE A 83 -27.08 13.46 -15.73
C ILE A 83 -27.37 14.52 -14.65
N HIS A 84 -28.19 14.15 -13.67
CA HIS A 84 -28.59 15.01 -12.54
C HIS A 84 -28.40 14.27 -11.20
N GLU A 85 -27.94 15.03 -10.21
CA GLU A 85 -27.91 14.61 -8.81
C GLU A 85 -29.30 14.33 -8.23
N ASP A 86 -29.37 13.54 -7.17
CA ASP A 86 -30.56 13.45 -6.33
C ASP A 86 -30.75 14.77 -5.57
N GLY A 87 -31.64 15.62 -6.07
CA GLY A 87 -31.93 16.93 -5.47
C GLY A 87 -32.51 16.87 -4.04
N ARG A 88 -32.96 15.71 -3.55
CA ARG A 88 -33.31 15.55 -2.12
C ARG A 88 -32.07 15.35 -1.26
N ALA A 89 -31.11 14.57 -1.73
CA ALA A 89 -29.85 14.34 -1.04
C ALA A 89 -28.88 15.52 -1.19
N PHE A 90 -28.95 16.23 -2.33
CA PHE A 90 -28.06 17.33 -2.72
C PHE A 90 -28.87 18.58 -3.15
N PRO A 91 -29.60 19.22 -2.21
CA PRO A 91 -30.52 20.31 -2.53
C PRO A 91 -29.83 21.57 -3.10
N SER A 92 -28.55 21.81 -2.79
CA SER A 92 -27.79 22.92 -3.38
C SER A 92 -27.22 22.59 -4.76
N GLY A 93 -27.24 21.31 -5.12
CA GLY A 93 -26.64 20.75 -6.31
C GLY A 93 -25.12 20.62 -6.28
N MET A 94 -24.58 19.80 -7.18
CA MET A 94 -23.15 19.43 -7.18
C MET A 94 -22.25 20.62 -7.44
N LYS A 95 -22.64 21.50 -8.37
CA LYS A 95 -21.88 22.73 -8.68
C LYS A 95 -21.69 23.63 -7.46
N ALA A 96 -22.67 23.69 -6.54
CA ALA A 96 -22.53 24.47 -5.32
C ALA A 96 -21.65 23.75 -4.29
N LEU A 97 -21.78 22.42 -4.19
CA LEU A 97 -21.04 21.61 -3.25
C LEU A 97 -19.52 21.60 -3.51
N VAL A 98 -19.09 21.55 -4.77
CA VAL A 98 -17.67 21.64 -5.17
C VAL A 98 -17.01 22.92 -4.63
N ARG A 99 -17.75 24.02 -4.51
CA ARG A 99 -17.19 25.29 -4.00
C ARG A 99 -16.98 25.30 -2.49
N TYR A 100 -17.37 24.25 -1.77
CA TYR A 100 -17.29 24.20 -0.32
C TYR A 100 -15.90 23.84 0.23
N GLY A 101 -14.86 23.77 -0.62
CA GLY A 101 -13.47 23.78 -0.19
C GLY A 101 -12.59 22.77 -0.93
N LEU A 102 -12.47 21.57 -0.36
CA LEU A 102 -11.60 20.49 -0.86
C LEU A 102 -11.95 20.02 -2.27
N LYS A 103 -11.03 19.28 -2.90
CA LYS A 103 -11.25 18.68 -4.22
C LYS A 103 -12.39 17.67 -4.11
N VAL A 104 -13.44 17.86 -4.89
CA VAL A 104 -14.60 16.96 -4.86
C VAL A 104 -14.46 15.94 -5.98
N GLY A 105 -14.58 14.67 -5.61
CA GLY A 105 -14.66 13.57 -6.55
C GLY A 105 -16.08 13.05 -6.70
N LEU A 106 -16.39 12.51 -7.88
CA LEU A 106 -17.61 11.77 -8.14
C LEU A 106 -17.32 10.33 -8.53
N TYR A 107 -18.39 9.55 -8.57
CA TYR A 107 -18.42 8.18 -9.03
C TYR A 107 -19.32 8.03 -10.26
N SER A 108 -18.95 7.18 -11.20
CA SER A 108 -19.85 6.64 -12.22
C SER A 108 -19.39 5.23 -12.61
N SER A 109 -20.03 4.61 -13.60
CA SER A 109 -19.64 3.33 -14.15
C SER A 109 -19.41 3.42 -15.66
N ALA A 110 -18.39 2.73 -16.15
CA ALA A 110 -18.15 2.36 -17.54
C ALA A 110 -19.16 1.30 -18.04
N GLY A 111 -20.43 1.48 -17.68
CA GLY A 111 -21.56 0.64 -18.02
C GLY A 111 -22.85 1.44 -18.10
N THR A 112 -23.94 0.78 -18.51
CA THR A 112 -25.26 1.42 -18.68
C THR A 112 -25.85 1.88 -17.35
N PHE A 113 -25.59 1.13 -16.28
CA PHE A 113 -25.94 1.47 -14.90
C PHE A 113 -24.74 1.31 -13.97
N THR A 114 -24.74 2.05 -12.88
CA THR A 114 -23.83 1.81 -11.76
C THR A 114 -24.14 0.51 -11.03
N CYS A 115 -23.28 0.11 -10.10
CA CYS A 115 -23.50 -1.08 -9.30
C CYS A 115 -24.80 -1.01 -8.46
N GLN A 116 -25.31 0.19 -8.15
CA GLN A 116 -26.60 0.39 -7.48
C GLN A 116 -27.74 0.77 -8.42
N GLY A 117 -27.61 0.47 -9.72
CA GLY A 117 -28.70 0.66 -10.68
C GLY A 117 -29.00 2.12 -10.98
N ARG A 118 -28.06 3.04 -10.69
CA ARG A 118 -28.17 4.45 -11.07
C ARG A 118 -27.66 4.66 -12.50
N PRO A 119 -27.99 5.77 -13.17
CA PRO A 119 -27.43 6.04 -14.50
C PRO A 119 -25.89 5.92 -14.50
N GLY A 120 -25.37 5.00 -15.30
CA GLY A 120 -23.95 4.90 -15.64
C GLY A 120 -23.63 5.72 -16.88
N SER A 121 -22.35 5.82 -17.25
CA SER A 121 -21.87 6.75 -18.28
C SER A 121 -21.52 6.10 -19.62
N LEU A 122 -21.70 4.79 -19.79
CA LEU A 122 -21.45 4.14 -21.08
C LEU A 122 -22.32 4.77 -22.19
N SER A 123 -21.68 5.22 -23.28
CA SER A 123 -22.29 5.99 -24.38
C SER A 123 -22.72 7.43 -24.04
N PHE A 124 -22.46 7.91 -22.83
CA PHE A 124 -22.71 9.29 -22.39
C PHE A 124 -21.43 10.02 -21.95
N GLU A 125 -20.25 9.43 -22.20
CA GLU A 125 -18.97 9.85 -21.64
C GLU A 125 -18.67 11.33 -21.91
N THR A 126 -18.84 11.78 -23.16
CA THR A 126 -18.61 13.19 -23.54
C THR A 126 -19.56 14.15 -22.82
N LYS A 127 -20.82 13.76 -22.60
CA LYS A 127 -21.82 14.60 -21.94
C LYS A 127 -21.57 14.67 -20.45
N ASP A 128 -21.33 13.51 -19.84
CA ASP A 128 -21.08 13.39 -18.41
C ASP A 128 -19.77 14.08 -18.03
N ALA A 129 -18.69 13.87 -18.78
CA ALA A 129 -17.42 14.56 -18.54
C ALA A 129 -17.57 16.10 -18.58
N LYS A 130 -18.27 16.64 -19.59
CA LYS A 130 -18.57 18.08 -19.67
C LYS A 130 -19.38 18.56 -18.46
N THR A 131 -20.30 17.74 -17.98
CA THR A 131 -21.12 18.03 -16.79
C THR A 131 -20.25 18.13 -15.56
N TYR A 132 -19.45 17.08 -15.30
CA TYR A 132 -18.55 17.01 -14.16
C TYR A 132 -17.57 18.18 -14.16
N ALA A 133 -16.97 18.48 -15.32
CA ALA A 133 -16.09 19.64 -15.48
C ALA A 133 -16.82 20.98 -15.22
N SER A 134 -18.06 21.14 -15.70
CA SER A 134 -18.85 22.36 -15.47
C SER A 134 -19.27 22.58 -14.02
N TRP A 135 -19.37 21.48 -13.24
CA TRP A 135 -19.59 21.53 -11.80
C TRP A 135 -18.29 21.79 -11.03
N GLY A 136 -17.14 21.51 -11.65
CA GLY A 136 -15.82 21.68 -11.07
C GLY A 136 -15.29 20.42 -10.37
N VAL A 137 -15.77 19.24 -10.72
CA VAL A 137 -15.27 17.95 -10.18
C VAL A 137 -13.77 17.80 -10.46
N ASP A 138 -13.02 17.27 -9.50
CA ASP A 138 -11.55 17.12 -9.55
C ASP A 138 -11.08 15.65 -9.62
N TYR A 139 -11.98 14.71 -9.35
CA TYR A 139 -11.69 13.28 -9.32
C TYR A 139 -12.88 12.46 -9.84
N LEU A 140 -12.62 11.41 -10.62
CA LEU A 140 -13.64 10.46 -11.05
C LEU A 140 -13.20 9.03 -10.72
N LYS A 141 -13.92 8.37 -9.80
CA LYS A 141 -13.92 6.91 -9.68
C LYS A 141 -14.86 6.34 -10.74
N TYR A 142 -14.36 5.45 -11.59
CA TYR A 142 -15.12 4.94 -12.73
C TYR A 142 -15.20 3.42 -12.72
N ASP A 143 -16.36 2.91 -12.34
CA ASP A 143 -16.65 1.49 -12.10
C ASP A 143 -16.85 0.69 -13.39
N ASN A 144 -17.12 -0.61 -13.24
CA ASN A 144 -17.21 -1.59 -14.31
C ASN A 144 -18.53 -2.38 -14.32
N CYS A 145 -19.48 -2.10 -13.42
CA CYS A 145 -20.81 -2.72 -13.41
C CYS A 145 -21.62 -2.41 -14.69
N ASN A 146 -22.43 -3.36 -15.15
CA ASN A 146 -23.34 -3.24 -16.31
C ASN A 146 -22.64 -2.80 -17.62
N ASN A 147 -21.45 -3.36 -17.88
CA ASN A 147 -20.58 -2.96 -18.98
C ASN A 147 -20.92 -3.58 -20.37
N ASP A 148 -22.15 -4.07 -20.56
CA ASP A 148 -22.62 -4.75 -21.78
C ASP A 148 -21.77 -5.95 -22.22
N GLY A 149 -21.11 -6.63 -21.27
CA GLY A 149 -20.26 -7.79 -21.55
C GLY A 149 -18.89 -7.44 -22.16
N LEU A 150 -18.53 -6.15 -22.18
CA LEU A 150 -17.27 -5.64 -22.74
C LEU A 150 -16.14 -5.68 -21.69
N SER A 151 -15.99 -6.80 -20.98
CA SER A 151 -14.97 -6.99 -19.93
C SER A 151 -13.63 -7.50 -20.47
N ASP A 152 -13.53 -7.93 -21.73
CA ASP A 152 -12.24 -8.31 -22.32
C ASP A 152 -11.30 -7.10 -22.44
N ARG A 153 -10.01 -7.35 -22.71
CA ARG A 153 -9.01 -6.26 -22.78
C ARG A 153 -9.38 -5.18 -23.80
N LYS A 154 -9.88 -5.58 -24.96
CA LYS A 154 -10.29 -4.65 -26.02
C LYS A 154 -11.50 -3.81 -25.60
N GLY A 155 -12.51 -4.43 -25.00
CA GLY A 155 -13.70 -3.76 -24.47
C GLY A 155 -13.37 -2.81 -23.33
N THR A 156 -12.49 -3.22 -22.41
CA THR A 156 -11.99 -2.39 -21.31
C THR A 156 -11.26 -1.17 -21.83
N ILE A 157 -10.29 -1.33 -22.73
CA ILE A 157 -9.56 -0.21 -23.35
C ILE A 157 -10.54 0.76 -24.04
N LYS A 158 -11.54 0.23 -24.77
CA LYS A 158 -12.54 1.06 -25.45
C LYS A 158 -13.37 1.89 -24.47
N ARG A 159 -13.92 1.27 -23.42
CA ARG A 159 -14.84 1.94 -22.48
C ARG A 159 -14.14 2.96 -21.59
N TYR A 160 -13.00 2.58 -21.01
CA TYR A 160 -12.21 3.48 -20.16
C TYR A 160 -11.50 4.56 -20.99
N GLY A 161 -11.02 4.22 -22.18
CA GLY A 161 -10.45 5.18 -23.13
C GLY A 161 -11.45 6.26 -23.56
N ALA A 162 -12.71 5.90 -23.80
CA ALA A 162 -13.75 6.86 -24.16
C ALA A 162 -13.99 7.92 -23.07
N MET A 163 -14.00 7.52 -21.79
CA MET A 163 -14.13 8.45 -20.67
C MET A 163 -12.85 9.26 -20.44
N ARG A 164 -11.66 8.65 -20.54
CA ARG A 164 -10.37 9.38 -20.53
C ARG A 164 -10.37 10.52 -21.55
N ASP A 165 -10.72 10.21 -22.79
CA ASP A 165 -10.70 11.18 -23.89
C ASP A 165 -11.76 12.27 -23.67
N ALA A 166 -12.94 11.90 -23.16
CA ALA A 166 -13.99 12.84 -22.82
C ALA A 166 -13.58 13.80 -21.69
N LEU A 167 -12.94 13.31 -20.62
CA LEU A 167 -12.42 14.14 -19.53
C LEU A 167 -11.34 15.10 -20.02
N ASN A 168 -10.35 14.60 -20.78
CA ASN A 168 -9.30 15.43 -21.36
C ASN A 168 -9.85 16.54 -22.26
N ALA A 169 -10.86 16.23 -23.08
CA ALA A 169 -11.51 17.20 -23.98
C ALA A 169 -12.23 18.34 -23.24
N THR A 170 -12.50 18.22 -21.94
CA THR A 170 -13.07 19.32 -21.14
C THR A 170 -12.07 20.43 -20.83
N GLY A 171 -10.77 20.15 -20.90
CA GLY A 171 -9.70 21.05 -20.47
C GLY A 171 -9.55 21.23 -18.96
N ARG A 172 -10.37 20.55 -18.14
CA ARG A 172 -10.18 20.50 -16.68
C ARG A 172 -9.34 19.27 -16.31
N HIS A 173 -8.35 19.48 -15.44
CA HIS A 173 -7.55 18.39 -14.88
C HIS A 173 -8.37 17.60 -13.86
N ILE A 174 -8.79 16.40 -14.23
CA ILE A 174 -9.59 15.50 -13.38
C ILE A 174 -8.79 14.21 -13.17
N ASN A 175 -8.53 13.86 -11.91
CA ASN A 175 -7.84 12.63 -11.56
C ASN A 175 -8.76 11.43 -11.87
N TYR A 176 -8.30 10.53 -12.73
CA TYR A 176 -9.13 9.47 -13.29
C TYR A 176 -8.75 8.10 -12.72
N ALA A 177 -9.60 7.56 -11.85
CA ALA A 177 -9.39 6.30 -11.16
C ALA A 177 -10.28 5.19 -11.73
N ILE A 178 -9.64 4.20 -12.34
CA ILE A 178 -10.29 3.05 -12.95
C ILE A 178 -10.68 2.05 -11.85
N SER A 179 -11.93 1.62 -11.82
CA SER A 179 -12.45 0.67 -10.84
C SER A 179 -13.03 -0.55 -11.54
N ASN A 180 -12.15 -1.36 -12.14
CA ASN A 180 -12.52 -2.60 -12.85
C ASN A 180 -12.03 -3.88 -12.15
N TRP A 181 -11.67 -3.78 -10.87
CA TRP A 181 -11.29 -4.92 -10.01
C TRP A 181 -10.12 -5.76 -10.52
N GLY A 182 -9.22 -5.17 -11.32
CA GLY A 182 -8.11 -5.89 -11.94
C GLY A 182 -8.48 -6.69 -13.18
N GLN A 183 -9.73 -6.63 -13.65
CA GLN A 183 -10.18 -7.37 -14.83
C GLN A 183 -9.34 -7.03 -16.06
N ALA A 184 -9.13 -8.05 -16.90
CA ALA A 184 -8.36 -7.96 -18.14
C ALA A 184 -6.94 -7.41 -17.94
N ASP A 185 -6.30 -7.72 -16.81
CA ASP A 185 -4.91 -7.39 -16.49
C ASP A 185 -4.60 -5.88 -16.65
N VAL A 186 -5.50 -5.04 -16.12
CA VAL A 186 -5.48 -3.57 -16.31
C VAL A 186 -4.14 -2.92 -15.97
N TRP A 187 -3.36 -3.50 -15.05
CA TRP A 187 -2.02 -3.00 -14.69
C TRP A 187 -1.03 -2.97 -15.87
N GLU A 188 -1.25 -3.75 -16.93
CA GLU A 188 -0.36 -3.77 -18.09
C GLU A 188 -0.54 -2.58 -19.05
N TYR A 189 -1.63 -1.83 -18.94
CA TYR A 189 -1.98 -0.74 -19.86
C TYR A 189 -2.77 0.41 -19.23
N GLY A 190 -3.14 0.30 -17.96
CA GLY A 190 -3.94 1.26 -17.22
C GLY A 190 -3.26 2.62 -17.10
N ASP A 191 -1.94 2.65 -17.17
CA ASP A 191 -1.12 3.87 -17.21
C ASP A 191 -1.37 4.74 -18.44
N THR A 192 -1.88 4.18 -19.53
CA THR A 192 -2.33 4.92 -20.72
C THR A 192 -3.78 5.40 -20.60
N LEU A 193 -4.53 4.89 -19.62
CA LEU A 193 -5.97 5.10 -19.49
C LEU A 193 -6.32 6.05 -18.35
N GLY A 194 -5.74 5.87 -17.16
CA GLY A 194 -6.06 6.61 -15.95
C GLY A 194 -4.86 6.84 -15.05
N ASN A 195 -5.07 7.61 -13.98
CA ASN A 195 -4.04 7.90 -12.98
C ASN A 195 -3.90 6.79 -11.94
N SER A 196 -4.94 5.98 -11.75
CA SER A 196 -4.89 4.76 -10.95
C SER A 196 -5.86 3.70 -11.47
N TRP A 197 -5.67 2.45 -11.06
CA TRP A 197 -6.56 1.34 -11.38
C TRP A 197 -6.69 0.34 -10.24
N ARG A 198 -7.93 -0.05 -9.91
CA ARG A 198 -8.21 -1.10 -8.93
C ARG A 198 -7.59 -2.42 -9.39
N THR A 199 -6.85 -3.08 -8.51
CA THR A 199 -6.15 -4.35 -8.82
C THR A 199 -6.89 -5.61 -8.35
N SER A 200 -7.94 -5.46 -7.57
CA SER A 200 -8.70 -6.54 -6.94
C SER A 200 -10.15 -6.15 -6.73
N GLU A 201 -10.97 -7.12 -6.36
CA GLU A 201 -12.29 -6.91 -5.75
C GLU A 201 -12.22 -5.99 -4.51
N ASP A 202 -13.39 -5.56 -4.03
CA ASP A 202 -13.50 -4.61 -2.92
C ASP A 202 -12.86 -5.15 -1.64
N VAL A 203 -12.09 -4.29 -0.97
CA VAL A 203 -11.45 -4.65 0.29
C VAL A 203 -12.48 -4.62 1.42
N GLU A 204 -12.56 -5.70 2.17
CA GLU A 204 -13.43 -5.82 3.34
C GLU A 204 -12.68 -5.42 4.61
N ASP A 205 -13.42 -5.07 5.66
CA ASP A 205 -12.86 -4.80 7.00
C ASP A 205 -12.48 -6.09 7.74
N SER A 206 -11.57 -6.87 7.13
CA SER A 206 -11.07 -8.13 7.67
C SER A 206 -9.60 -8.34 7.31
N TRP A 207 -8.86 -8.99 8.21
CA TRP A 207 -7.43 -9.28 8.01
C TRP A 207 -7.16 -10.07 6.74
N GLN A 208 -8.03 -11.05 6.43
CA GLN A 208 -7.88 -11.91 5.26
C GLN A 208 -7.98 -11.11 3.97
N SER A 209 -8.99 -10.24 3.85
CA SER A 209 -9.15 -9.38 2.68
C SER A 209 -7.96 -8.42 2.48
N VAL A 210 -7.46 -7.83 3.59
CA VAL A 210 -6.28 -6.96 3.55
C VAL A 210 -5.03 -7.71 3.10
N ILE A 211 -4.74 -8.89 3.66
CA ILE A 211 -3.50 -9.61 3.33
C ILE A 211 -3.54 -10.20 1.91
N ASP A 212 -4.71 -10.61 1.42
CA ASP A 212 -4.86 -11.09 0.05
C ASP A 212 -4.63 -9.95 -0.96
N THR A 213 -5.15 -8.76 -0.68
CA THR A 213 -4.91 -7.55 -1.48
C THR A 213 -3.42 -7.17 -1.52
N ILE A 214 -2.72 -7.26 -0.37
CA ILE A 214 -1.27 -7.03 -0.29
C ILE A 214 -0.50 -8.03 -1.14
N LYS A 215 -0.86 -9.31 -1.09
CA LYS A 215 -0.18 -10.38 -1.85
C LYS A 215 -0.36 -10.22 -3.36
N VAL A 216 -1.55 -9.82 -3.82
CA VAL A 216 -1.78 -9.48 -5.23
C VAL A 216 -0.86 -8.33 -5.65
N ASN A 217 -0.88 -7.22 -4.91
CA ASN A 217 -0.09 -6.04 -5.23
C ASN A 217 1.41 -6.26 -5.11
N ALA A 218 1.83 -7.31 -4.40
CA ALA A 218 3.21 -7.67 -4.37
C ALA A 218 3.78 -8.05 -5.74
N LEU A 219 2.97 -8.74 -6.54
CA LEU A 219 3.31 -9.15 -7.90
C LEU A 219 3.14 -8.00 -8.90
N LEU A 220 2.25 -7.05 -8.60
CA LEU A 220 1.86 -5.96 -9.50
C LEU A 220 2.63 -4.66 -9.26
N SER A 221 3.38 -4.54 -8.17
CA SER A 221 4.14 -3.32 -7.81
C SER A 221 4.97 -2.76 -8.97
N LYS A 222 5.58 -3.61 -9.80
CA LYS A 222 6.38 -3.21 -10.97
C LYS A 222 5.64 -2.37 -12.03
N PHE A 223 4.31 -2.38 -12.04
CA PHE A 223 3.50 -1.62 -13.00
C PHE A 223 3.19 -0.20 -12.54
N ALA A 224 3.30 0.08 -11.23
CA ALA A 224 3.05 1.41 -10.70
C ALA A 224 4.30 2.30 -10.83
N LYS A 225 4.07 3.57 -11.16
CA LYS A 225 5.09 4.61 -11.39
C LYS A 225 4.45 5.99 -11.18
N PRO A 226 5.22 7.08 -11.06
CA PRO A 226 4.66 8.43 -10.98
C PRO A 226 3.61 8.68 -12.07
N GLY A 227 2.42 9.17 -11.69
CA GLY A 227 1.31 9.38 -12.62
C GLY A 227 0.36 8.19 -12.80
N ALA A 228 0.73 6.99 -12.35
CA ALA A 228 0.05 5.74 -12.69
C ALA A 228 0.19 4.69 -11.56
N PHE A 229 -0.83 4.57 -10.70
CA PHE A 229 -0.73 3.77 -9.49
C PHE A 229 -1.71 2.58 -9.44
N ASN A 230 -1.23 1.45 -8.90
CA ASN A 230 -2.13 0.38 -8.47
C ASN A 230 -3.01 0.90 -7.31
N ASP A 231 -4.32 0.73 -7.42
CA ASP A 231 -5.29 1.08 -6.40
C ASP A 231 -5.70 -0.18 -5.64
N MET A 232 -5.29 -0.22 -4.36
CA MET A 232 -5.57 -1.31 -3.43
C MET A 232 -6.92 -1.15 -2.72
N ASP A 233 -7.78 -0.25 -3.21
CA ASP A 233 -9.05 0.15 -2.60
C ASP A 233 -8.89 0.97 -1.32
N VAL A 234 -10.02 1.37 -0.74
CA VAL A 234 -10.08 2.26 0.44
C VAL A 234 -9.40 1.68 1.69
N LEU A 235 -8.94 2.57 2.58
CA LEU A 235 -8.49 2.20 3.91
C LEU A 235 -9.70 1.81 4.79
N GLN A 236 -9.59 0.68 5.47
CA GLN A 236 -10.59 0.19 6.43
C GLN A 236 -10.30 0.69 7.86
N VAL A 237 -9.23 1.47 8.03
CA VAL A 237 -8.73 1.98 9.32
C VAL A 237 -9.84 2.66 10.12
N GLY A 238 -10.21 2.04 11.25
CA GLY A 238 -11.21 2.56 12.18
C GLY A 238 -12.65 2.06 11.96
N ASN A 239 -12.88 1.10 11.06
CA ASN A 239 -14.22 0.55 10.80
C ASN A 239 -14.68 -0.53 11.80
N GLY A 240 -13.74 -1.14 12.54
CA GLY A 240 -13.99 -1.95 13.73
C GLY A 240 -13.83 -3.47 13.57
N GLY A 241 -13.63 -3.97 12.35
CA GLY A 241 -13.47 -5.39 12.03
C GLY A 241 -12.05 -5.95 12.19
N MET A 242 -11.05 -5.08 12.35
CA MET A 242 -9.65 -5.47 12.54
C MET A 242 -9.05 -4.88 13.83
N THR A 243 -7.98 -5.51 14.30
CA THR A 243 -7.17 -5.03 15.41
C THR A 243 -6.37 -3.78 15.02
N TYR A 244 -5.86 -3.06 16.02
CA TYR A 244 -4.97 -1.92 15.81
C TYR A 244 -3.73 -2.29 14.97
N GLU A 245 -3.13 -3.45 15.23
CA GLU A 245 -1.93 -3.90 14.50
C GLU A 245 -2.22 -4.26 13.05
N GLU A 246 -3.39 -4.85 12.77
CA GLU A 246 -3.85 -5.15 11.41
C GLU A 246 -4.14 -3.88 10.60
N TYR A 247 -4.77 -2.87 11.22
CA TYR A 247 -4.93 -1.55 10.58
C TYR A 247 -3.59 -0.84 10.35
N ARG A 248 -2.65 -0.94 11.30
CA ARG A 248 -1.28 -0.43 11.13
C ARG A 248 -0.61 -1.10 9.92
N THR A 249 -0.81 -2.41 9.78
CA THR A 249 -0.35 -3.17 8.62
C THR A 249 -0.97 -2.65 7.33
N GLN A 250 -2.31 -2.52 7.25
CA GLN A 250 -2.99 -2.00 6.07
C GLN A 250 -2.43 -0.64 5.66
N PHE A 251 -2.40 0.32 6.60
CA PHE A 251 -1.94 1.67 6.31
C PHE A 251 -0.48 1.71 5.82
N THR A 252 0.40 0.93 6.46
CA THR A 252 1.81 0.86 6.06
C THR A 252 1.97 0.28 4.67
N LEU A 253 1.28 -0.83 4.36
CA LEU A 253 1.46 -1.51 3.08
C LEU A 253 0.84 -0.72 1.92
N TRP A 254 -0.33 -0.10 2.12
CA TRP A 254 -0.90 0.84 1.14
C TRP A 254 0.05 2.00 0.86
N ALA A 255 0.70 2.52 1.91
CA ALA A 255 1.65 3.62 1.76
C ALA A 255 2.90 3.22 0.95
N ILE A 256 3.57 2.12 1.29
CA ILE A 256 4.81 1.73 0.60
C ILE A 256 4.58 1.22 -0.82
N LEU A 257 3.39 0.68 -1.11
CA LEU A 257 2.98 0.21 -2.44
C LEU A 257 2.37 1.32 -3.30
N LYS A 258 2.34 2.57 -2.81
CA LYS A 258 1.84 3.76 -3.51
C LYS A 258 0.37 3.67 -3.92
N SER A 259 -0.44 2.97 -3.14
CA SER A 259 -1.90 3.02 -3.31
C SER A 259 -2.42 4.42 -2.99
N PRO A 260 -3.49 4.90 -3.64
CA PRO A 260 -4.29 6.00 -3.11
C PRO A 260 -4.70 5.72 -1.65
N LEU A 261 -4.72 6.77 -0.82
CA LEU A 261 -5.04 6.68 0.61
C LEU A 261 -6.40 7.35 0.88
N PHE A 262 -7.48 6.63 0.59
CA PHE A 262 -8.83 7.08 0.88
C PHE A 262 -9.33 6.51 2.20
N LEU A 263 -9.61 7.39 3.15
CA LEU A 263 -10.35 7.09 4.36
C LEU A 263 -11.78 6.67 4.00
N SER A 264 -12.35 5.70 4.72
CA SER A 264 -13.72 5.22 4.45
C SER A 264 -14.61 5.19 5.69
N GLN A 265 -14.02 5.42 6.86
CA GLN A 265 -14.70 5.38 8.12
C GLN A 265 -15.76 6.45 8.25
N LYS A 266 -16.72 6.17 9.13
CA LYS A 266 -17.78 7.12 9.46
C LYS A 266 -17.17 8.34 10.15
N ILE A 267 -17.39 9.50 9.53
CA ILE A 267 -17.00 10.79 10.08
C ILE A 267 -18.02 11.20 11.15
N GLN A 268 -17.57 11.40 12.39
CA GLN A 268 -18.40 11.88 13.49
C GLN A 268 -18.46 13.42 13.49
N SER A 269 -19.53 13.98 14.07
CA SER A 269 -19.90 15.41 13.96
C SER A 269 -19.01 16.39 14.73
N SER A 270 -18.11 15.90 15.58
CA SER A 270 -17.24 16.73 16.42
C SER A 270 -15.85 16.11 16.46
N PHE A 271 -14.81 16.92 16.25
CA PHE A 271 -13.43 16.51 16.54
C PHE A 271 -13.31 16.21 18.05
N GLY A 272 -13.28 14.93 18.40
CA GLY A 272 -13.28 14.44 19.79
C GLY A 272 -14.25 13.28 20.06
N ASP A 273 -15.33 13.16 19.28
CA ASP A 273 -16.34 12.10 19.46
C ASP A 273 -15.95 10.81 18.73
N THR A 274 -14.72 10.34 18.92
CA THR A 274 -14.21 9.04 18.45
C THR A 274 -14.16 8.83 16.93
N ILE A 275 -13.10 9.37 16.31
CA ILE A 275 -12.21 8.43 15.60
C ILE A 275 -11.71 7.49 16.71
N ASN A 276 -11.71 6.17 16.52
CA ASN A 276 -10.94 5.31 17.44
C ASN A 276 -9.56 5.98 17.60
N PRO A 277 -9.14 6.48 18.79
CA PRO A 277 -7.99 7.40 18.87
C PRO A 277 -6.73 6.85 18.19
N GLY A 278 -6.57 5.53 18.18
CA GLY A 278 -5.52 4.84 17.44
C GLY A 278 -5.62 4.96 15.92
N ALA A 279 -6.82 5.01 15.33
CA ALA A 279 -7.01 5.19 13.89
C ALA A 279 -6.58 6.58 13.41
N TYR A 280 -6.86 7.65 14.17
CA TYR A 280 -6.36 8.99 13.81
C TYR A 280 -4.83 9.04 13.85
N GLU A 281 -4.23 8.54 14.94
CA GLU A 281 -2.78 8.49 15.08
C GLU A 281 -2.11 7.73 13.91
N MET A 282 -2.74 6.65 13.44
CA MET A 282 -2.27 5.93 12.27
C MET A 282 -2.32 6.78 11.01
N VAL A 283 -3.52 7.27 10.64
CA VAL A 283 -3.71 7.96 9.35
C VAL A 283 -3.13 9.37 9.33
N SER A 284 -2.72 9.90 10.47
CA SER A 284 -2.03 11.19 10.59
C SER A 284 -0.51 11.05 10.72
N ASN A 285 0.07 9.84 10.61
CA ASN A 285 1.52 9.65 10.74
C ASN A 285 2.27 10.24 9.52
N PRO A 286 2.97 11.39 9.67
CA PRO A 286 3.61 12.06 8.54
C PRO A 286 4.80 11.27 7.98
N ASP A 287 5.45 10.43 8.79
CA ASP A 287 6.62 9.67 8.36
C ASP A 287 6.23 8.54 7.40
N ILE A 288 5.05 7.93 7.58
CA ILE A 288 4.49 6.90 6.68
C ILE A 288 3.87 7.55 5.43
N ILE A 289 3.12 8.64 5.59
CA ILE A 289 2.54 9.40 4.48
C ILE A 289 3.62 9.91 3.54
N ALA A 290 4.74 10.41 4.08
CA ALA A 290 5.88 10.85 3.26
C ALA A 290 6.47 9.73 2.40
N ILE A 291 6.34 8.46 2.81
CA ILE A 291 6.69 7.34 1.93
C ILE A 291 5.70 7.28 0.77
N ASN A 292 4.39 7.26 1.02
CA ASN A 292 3.38 7.23 -0.03
C ASN A 292 3.51 8.38 -1.03
N GLN A 293 3.82 9.58 -0.53
CA GLN A 293 3.94 10.83 -1.28
C GLN A 293 5.38 11.12 -1.77
N ASP A 294 6.30 10.15 -1.67
CA ASP A 294 7.67 10.32 -2.13
C ASP A 294 7.72 10.61 -3.64
N LYS A 295 8.51 11.62 -4.05
CA LYS A 295 8.56 12.11 -5.43
C LYS A 295 9.15 11.12 -6.43
N LEU A 296 9.90 10.11 -5.98
CA LEU A 296 10.33 9.04 -6.86
C LEU A 296 9.12 8.22 -7.33
N GLY A 297 8.05 8.17 -6.52
CA GLY A 297 6.77 7.54 -6.84
C GLY A 297 6.85 6.04 -7.14
N MET A 298 7.97 5.40 -6.81
CA MET A 298 8.19 3.97 -7.03
C MET A 298 7.74 3.17 -5.81
N PRO A 299 6.92 2.12 -5.99
CA PRO A 299 6.54 1.25 -4.88
C PRO A 299 7.72 0.44 -4.34
N ALA A 300 7.61 0.03 -3.08
CA ALA A 300 8.49 -0.99 -2.53
C ALA A 300 8.29 -2.34 -3.24
N ILE A 301 9.32 -3.17 -3.22
CA ILE A 301 9.33 -4.53 -3.78
C ILE A 301 9.36 -5.58 -2.66
N LEU A 302 8.69 -6.72 -2.88
CA LEU A 302 8.78 -7.87 -1.98
C LEU A 302 10.16 -8.49 -2.17
N ARG A 303 11.04 -8.33 -1.19
CA ARG A 303 12.44 -8.74 -1.30
C ARG A 303 12.66 -10.20 -0.91
N ALA A 304 11.96 -10.65 0.11
CA ALA A 304 12.09 -12.00 0.66
C ALA A 304 10.86 -12.39 1.48
N SER A 305 10.70 -13.69 1.67
CA SER A 305 9.75 -14.29 2.60
C SER A 305 10.44 -15.35 3.45
N LEU A 306 10.10 -15.42 4.73
CA LEU A 306 10.58 -16.42 5.69
C LEU A 306 9.39 -16.87 6.55
N ASP A 307 8.84 -18.04 6.25
CA ASP A 307 7.58 -18.55 6.81
C ASP A 307 6.45 -17.49 6.76
N SER A 308 6.10 -16.90 7.91
CA SER A 308 5.08 -15.86 8.05
C SER A 308 5.62 -14.44 7.93
N VAL A 309 6.92 -14.27 7.72
CA VAL A 309 7.56 -12.95 7.61
C VAL A 309 7.73 -12.56 6.15
N LEU A 310 7.23 -11.37 5.80
CA LEU A 310 7.41 -10.75 4.49
C LEU A 310 8.31 -9.52 4.64
N LEU A 311 9.36 -9.46 3.84
CA LEU A 311 10.31 -8.35 3.80
C LEU A 311 10.08 -7.50 2.55
N TRP A 312 9.85 -6.20 2.77
CA TRP A 312 9.74 -5.20 1.71
C TRP A 312 10.90 -4.22 1.79
N VAL A 313 11.43 -3.85 0.62
CA VAL A 313 12.39 -2.75 0.49
C VAL A 313 12.00 -1.85 -0.66
N GLY A 314 12.24 -0.55 -0.55
CA GLY A 314 11.91 0.39 -1.62
C GLY A 314 12.85 1.57 -1.66
N GLU A 315 12.95 2.16 -2.84
CA GLU A 315 13.73 3.38 -3.05
C GLU A 315 12.93 4.60 -2.69
N LEU A 316 13.60 5.59 -2.11
CA LEU A 316 13.03 6.90 -1.84
C LEU A 316 13.85 7.94 -2.59
N ASN A 317 13.21 9.05 -2.89
CA ASN A 317 13.88 10.22 -3.41
C ASN A 317 15.06 10.61 -2.49
N HIS A 318 16.14 11.14 -3.07
CA HIS A 318 17.40 11.44 -2.38
C HIS A 318 18.19 10.22 -1.84
N GLY A 319 17.88 9.00 -2.30
CA GLY A 319 18.73 7.84 -2.12
C GLY A 319 18.57 7.11 -0.78
N GLU A 320 17.59 7.48 0.03
CA GLU A 320 17.19 6.70 1.22
C GLU A 320 16.44 5.41 0.80
N ARG A 321 16.22 4.51 1.75
CA ARG A 321 15.44 3.28 1.55
C ARG A 321 14.33 3.16 2.58
N ILE A 322 13.18 2.63 2.16
CA ILE A 322 12.17 2.10 3.06
C ILE A 322 12.43 0.61 3.28
N LEU A 323 12.32 0.16 4.52
CA LEU A 323 12.40 -1.24 4.95
C LEU A 323 11.14 -1.55 5.75
N VAL A 324 10.35 -2.53 5.33
CA VAL A 324 9.20 -3.01 6.11
C VAL A 324 9.31 -4.51 6.34
N VAL A 325 9.13 -4.91 7.60
CA VAL A 325 9.01 -6.31 8.02
C VAL A 325 7.59 -6.52 8.50
N LEU A 326 6.85 -7.37 7.79
CA LEU A 326 5.48 -7.77 8.11
C LEU A 326 5.49 -9.19 8.66
N ASN A 327 4.80 -9.41 9.78
CA ASN A 327 4.54 -10.75 10.32
C ASN A 327 3.06 -11.12 10.10
N THR A 328 2.79 -12.05 9.20
CA THR A 328 1.44 -12.59 8.95
C THR A 328 1.06 -13.75 9.87
N GLY A 329 1.93 -14.11 10.81
CA GLY A 329 1.77 -15.25 11.70
C GLY A 329 1.06 -14.91 13.00
N SER A 330 0.81 -15.93 13.81
CA SER A 330 0.10 -15.82 15.09
C SER A 330 1.00 -15.60 16.31
N ARG A 331 2.33 -15.54 16.13
CA ARG A 331 3.31 -15.35 17.22
C ARG A 331 4.22 -14.18 16.91
N SER A 332 4.67 -13.47 17.94
CA SER A 332 5.70 -12.43 17.78
C SER A 332 7.01 -13.04 17.28
N VAL A 333 7.71 -12.32 16.41
CA VAL A 333 8.99 -12.74 15.85
C VAL A 333 10.06 -11.66 15.96
N ASP A 334 11.30 -12.09 16.08
CA ASP A 334 12.51 -11.27 15.96
C ASP A 334 13.25 -11.71 14.70
N VAL A 335 13.64 -10.76 13.85
CA VAL A 335 14.36 -11.04 12.61
C VAL A 335 15.60 -10.16 12.45
N ASP A 336 16.64 -10.76 11.90
CA ASP A 336 17.85 -10.09 11.44
C ASP A 336 17.76 -9.91 9.92
N VAL A 337 17.80 -8.66 9.45
CA VAL A 337 17.78 -8.30 8.02
C VAL A 337 19.19 -7.91 7.57
N SER A 338 19.80 -8.69 6.69
CA SER A 338 21.08 -8.37 6.04
C SER A 338 20.98 -7.08 5.22
N LEU A 339 22.04 -6.26 5.21
CA LEU A 339 22.10 -5.08 4.35
C LEU A 339 22.14 -5.43 2.84
N SER A 340 22.42 -6.69 2.48
CA SER A 340 22.25 -7.19 1.11
C SER A 340 20.78 -7.21 0.65
N ALA A 341 19.83 -7.03 1.58
CA ALA A 341 18.42 -6.81 1.23
C ALA A 341 18.24 -5.63 0.27
N PHE A 342 19.09 -4.60 0.36
CA PHE A 342 19.02 -3.38 -0.45
C PHE A 342 19.81 -3.47 -1.76
N THR A 343 20.24 -4.66 -2.16
CA THR A 343 21.02 -4.88 -3.39
C THR A 343 20.37 -5.92 -4.29
N VAL A 344 20.69 -5.85 -5.58
CA VAL A 344 20.26 -6.82 -6.60
C VAL A 344 21.44 -7.62 -7.13
N LYS A 345 22.62 -6.98 -7.28
CA LYS A 345 23.82 -7.63 -7.82
C LYS A 345 24.66 -8.24 -6.70
N GLU A 346 25.36 -9.32 -7.04
CA GLU A 346 26.26 -10.02 -6.11
C GLU A 346 27.41 -9.12 -5.62
N GLU A 347 28.01 -8.34 -6.52
CA GLU A 347 29.08 -7.38 -6.21
C GLU A 347 28.63 -6.34 -5.16
N ASP A 348 27.40 -5.83 -5.31
CA ASP A 348 26.79 -4.90 -4.37
C ASP A 348 26.48 -5.60 -3.03
N ALA A 349 26.03 -6.85 -3.07
CA ALA A 349 25.76 -7.64 -1.86
C ALA A 349 27.04 -7.84 -1.04
N ILE A 350 28.17 -8.16 -1.69
CA ILE A 350 29.49 -8.25 -1.03
C ILE A 350 29.90 -6.89 -0.46
N ALA A 351 29.74 -5.81 -1.23
CA ALA A 351 30.04 -4.45 -0.77
C ALA A 351 29.20 -4.05 0.46
N SER A 352 27.95 -4.50 0.52
CA SER A 352 27.00 -4.18 1.59
C SER A 352 27.45 -4.64 2.98
N GLN A 353 28.32 -5.65 3.06
CA GLN A 353 28.87 -6.14 4.33
C GLN A 353 29.67 -5.06 5.08
N LYS A 354 30.24 -4.09 4.35
CA LYS A 354 31.02 -2.97 4.91
C LYS A 354 30.16 -1.74 5.20
N TRP A 355 28.89 -1.74 4.80
CA TRP A 355 28.02 -0.59 4.96
C TRP A 355 27.72 -0.31 6.43
N ARG A 356 27.53 0.98 6.71
CA ARG A 356 26.97 1.49 7.96
C ARG A 356 25.73 2.28 7.60
N VAL A 357 24.62 2.01 8.28
CA VAL A 357 23.35 2.69 8.02
C VAL A 357 22.82 3.34 9.28
N SER A 358 22.08 4.44 9.13
CA SER A 358 21.17 4.97 10.15
C SER A 358 19.81 4.36 9.94
N VAL A 359 19.14 3.99 11.04
CA VAL A 359 17.80 3.39 11.00
C VAL A 359 16.85 4.29 11.81
N ARG A 360 15.76 4.73 11.18
CA ARG A 360 14.68 5.49 11.82
C ARG A 360 13.40 4.67 11.78
N ASP A 361 12.85 4.38 12.94
CA ASP A 361 11.53 3.75 13.08
C ASP A 361 10.44 4.79 12.81
N LEU A 362 9.60 4.52 11.82
CA LEU A 362 8.57 5.44 11.33
C LEU A 362 7.31 5.43 12.19
N TRP A 363 7.04 4.33 12.88
CA TRP A 363 5.93 4.24 13.82
C TRP A 363 6.31 4.83 15.19
N ALA A 364 7.53 4.59 15.67
CA ALA A 364 8.04 5.20 16.88
C ALA A 364 8.60 6.63 16.67
N ARG A 365 8.64 7.11 15.41
CA ARG A 365 9.09 8.45 14.98
C ARG A 365 10.47 8.83 15.52
N LYS A 366 11.37 7.86 15.67
CA LYS A 366 12.69 8.05 16.31
C LYS A 366 13.79 7.30 15.57
N VAL A 367 14.99 7.88 15.59
CA VAL A 367 16.20 7.17 15.16
C VAL A 367 16.49 6.09 16.19
N THR A 368 16.50 4.82 15.77
CA THR A 368 16.76 3.68 16.65
C THR A 368 18.25 3.37 16.79
N GLY A 369 19.08 3.88 15.88
CA GLY A 369 20.53 3.85 15.99
C GLY A 369 21.22 3.67 14.64
N THR A 370 22.45 3.15 14.69
CA THR A 370 23.20 2.75 13.50
C THR A 370 23.36 1.23 13.44
N ALA A 371 23.28 0.65 12.26
CA ALA A 371 23.50 -0.77 12.03
C ALA A 371 24.70 -1.01 11.11
N LYS A 372 25.34 -2.16 11.27
CA LYS A 372 26.42 -2.67 10.40
C LYS A 372 26.07 -4.09 9.98
N SER A 373 26.21 -4.39 8.69
CA SER A 373 25.97 -5.70 8.06
C SER A 373 24.53 -6.24 8.18
N LYS A 374 23.83 -6.03 9.30
CA LYS A 374 22.42 -6.41 9.52
C LYS A 374 21.67 -5.41 10.40
N ILE A 375 20.38 -5.23 10.13
CA ILE A 375 19.41 -4.49 10.95
C ILE A 375 18.64 -5.52 11.79
N LYS A 376 18.60 -5.32 13.10
CA LYS A 376 17.79 -6.15 14.01
C LYS A 376 16.39 -5.57 14.13
N VAL A 377 15.39 -6.38 13.85
CA VAL A 377 13.97 -6.02 13.94
C VAL A 377 13.32 -6.94 14.97
N ALA A 378 13.13 -6.40 16.17
CA ALA A 378 12.60 -7.16 17.31
C ALA A 378 11.12 -6.86 17.55
N GLY A 379 10.41 -7.85 18.08
CA GLY A 379 9.04 -7.73 18.55
C GLY A 379 8.05 -7.38 17.45
N VAL A 380 8.15 -8.03 16.28
CA VAL A 380 7.13 -7.91 15.24
C VAL A 380 5.93 -8.76 15.68
N ALA A 381 4.94 -8.11 16.28
CA ALA A 381 3.74 -8.77 16.82
C ALA A 381 2.96 -9.52 15.71
N PRO A 382 2.07 -10.45 16.09
CA PRO A 382 1.15 -11.09 15.15
C PRO A 382 0.39 -10.06 14.31
N HIS A 383 0.31 -10.30 13.00
CA HIS A 383 -0.40 -9.44 12.04
C HIS A 383 0.05 -7.96 12.03
N SER A 384 1.27 -7.69 12.50
CA SER A 384 1.84 -6.35 12.65
C SER A 384 3.02 -6.13 11.69
N VAL A 385 3.43 -4.87 11.57
CA VAL A 385 4.61 -4.45 10.83
C VAL A 385 5.58 -3.63 11.68
N LYS A 386 6.85 -3.68 11.28
CA LYS A 386 7.84 -2.64 11.59
C LYS A 386 8.26 -1.95 10.30
N ALA A 387 8.33 -0.62 10.32
CA ALA A 387 8.68 0.18 9.16
C ALA A 387 9.81 1.14 9.51
N TYR A 388 10.86 1.13 8.68
CA TYR A 388 12.07 1.89 8.91
C TYR A 388 12.49 2.66 7.67
N LYS A 389 12.86 3.93 7.85
CA LYS A 389 13.68 4.63 6.86
C LYS A 389 15.15 4.39 7.16
N VAL A 390 15.90 4.02 6.13
CA VAL A 390 17.29 3.60 6.20
C VAL A 390 18.14 4.49 5.30
N SER A 391 19.20 5.04 5.84
CA SER A 391 20.11 5.95 5.11
C SER A 391 21.56 5.50 5.32
N LEU A 392 22.36 5.47 4.26
CA LEU A 392 23.78 5.13 4.35
C LEU A 392 24.57 6.22 5.11
N LYS A 393 25.65 5.81 5.78
CA LYS A 393 26.58 6.68 6.48
C LYS A 393 27.94 6.62 5.79
N GLY A 394 28.39 7.78 5.30
CA GLY A 394 29.70 7.97 4.67
C GLY A 394 29.59 8.97 3.51
N PRO A 395 30.65 9.73 3.19
CA PRO A 395 30.65 10.58 2.00
C PRO A 395 30.52 9.69 0.74
N ASP A 396 29.65 10.10 -0.18
CA ASP A 396 29.49 9.54 -1.54
C ASP A 396 29.01 8.08 -1.63
N VAL A 397 28.50 7.48 -0.55
CA VAL A 397 27.91 6.13 -0.60
C VAL A 397 26.39 6.26 -0.78
N VAL A 398 25.92 5.85 -1.96
CA VAL A 398 24.48 5.73 -2.27
C VAL A 398 24.10 4.26 -2.40
N PHE A 399 22.86 3.94 -2.07
CA PHE A 399 22.36 2.59 -2.30
C PHE A 399 22.27 2.35 -3.83
N PRO A 400 22.61 1.14 -4.30
CA PRO A 400 22.44 0.78 -5.70
C PRO A 400 20.95 0.73 -6.07
N SER A 401 20.66 0.89 -7.36
CA SER A 401 19.27 0.87 -7.82
C SER A 401 18.65 -0.54 -7.74
N LEU A 402 17.39 -0.61 -7.34
CA LEU A 402 16.54 -1.80 -7.29
C LEU A 402 15.73 -2.00 -8.59
N ALA A 403 15.79 -1.06 -9.53
CA ALA A 403 14.95 -1.03 -10.73
C ALA A 403 15.11 -2.21 -11.70
N THR A 404 16.18 -3.01 -11.57
CA THR A 404 16.47 -4.17 -12.43
C THR A 404 16.40 -5.50 -11.68
N ALA A 405 15.69 -5.57 -10.55
CA ALA A 405 15.64 -6.76 -9.71
C ALA A 405 14.93 -7.94 -10.38
N SER A 406 15.71 -8.86 -10.96
CA SER A 406 15.37 -10.29 -10.93
C SER A 406 15.52 -10.78 -9.49
N PRO A 407 14.71 -11.73 -8.98
CA PRO A 407 14.89 -12.25 -7.62
C PRO A 407 16.29 -12.85 -7.47
N PHE A 408 17.17 -12.11 -6.78
CA PHE A 408 18.50 -12.58 -6.43
C PHE A 408 18.38 -13.58 -5.27
N HIS A 409 18.99 -14.77 -5.44
CA HIS A 409 19.01 -15.89 -4.51
C HIS A 409 19.95 -15.67 -3.30
N ASP A 410 19.80 -14.54 -2.62
CA ASP A 410 20.29 -14.43 -1.24
C ASP A 410 19.09 -14.61 -0.31
N HIS A 411 19.30 -15.16 0.88
CA HIS A 411 18.31 -15.15 1.95
C HIS A 411 18.63 -13.96 2.87
N PRO A 412 18.20 -12.72 2.56
CA PRO A 412 18.60 -11.54 3.31
C PRO A 412 17.91 -11.42 4.68
N ILE A 413 17.10 -12.41 5.06
CA ILE A 413 16.37 -12.44 6.33
C ILE A 413 16.52 -13.79 7.02
N GLN A 414 16.64 -13.75 8.33
CA GLN A 414 16.65 -14.92 9.20
C GLN A 414 16.02 -14.55 10.56
N TYR A 415 15.49 -15.53 11.29
CA TYR A 415 15.10 -15.29 12.68
C TYR A 415 16.32 -14.98 13.54
N SER A 416 16.19 -14.03 14.46
CA SER A 416 17.27 -13.70 15.39
C SER A 416 17.53 -14.89 16.34
N GLU A 417 18.80 -15.20 16.59
CA GLU A 417 19.22 -16.36 17.40
C GLU A 417 18.92 -16.25 18.92
N THR A 418 18.07 -15.32 19.36
CA THR A 418 17.93 -14.95 20.77
C THR A 418 17.08 -15.88 21.64
N GLY A 419 16.66 -17.05 21.16
CA GLY A 419 15.83 -18.01 21.94
C GLY A 419 16.31 -19.46 21.97
N THR A 420 16.97 -19.95 20.93
CA THR A 420 17.20 -21.40 20.75
C THR A 420 18.46 -21.88 21.46
N VAL A 421 19.52 -21.07 21.50
CA VAL A 421 20.79 -21.47 22.14
C VAL A 421 20.62 -21.57 23.66
N ALA A 422 19.82 -20.69 24.28
CA ALA A 422 19.53 -20.77 25.71
C ALA A 422 18.74 -22.04 26.06
N LEU A 423 17.69 -22.37 25.29
CA LEU A 423 16.91 -23.60 25.51
C LEU A 423 17.73 -24.88 25.26
N VAL A 424 18.57 -24.91 24.22
CA VAL A 424 19.44 -26.07 23.93
C VAL A 424 20.56 -26.20 24.99
N MET A 425 21.17 -25.09 25.41
CA MET A 425 22.16 -25.08 26.49
C MET A 425 21.53 -25.51 27.82
N TRP A 426 20.32 -25.05 28.14
CA TRP A 426 19.59 -25.48 29.34
C TRP A 426 19.22 -26.96 29.27
N SER A 427 18.77 -27.46 28.11
CA SER A 427 18.46 -28.88 27.90
C SER A 427 19.69 -29.76 28.11
N LEU A 428 20.83 -29.37 27.51
CA LEU A 428 22.11 -30.07 27.67
C LEU A 428 22.61 -30.02 29.13
N PHE A 429 22.43 -28.89 29.81
CA PHE A 429 22.79 -28.74 31.22
C PHE A 429 21.97 -29.67 32.13
N PHE A 430 20.65 -29.76 31.92
CA PHE A 430 19.79 -30.68 32.66
C PHE A 430 20.09 -32.15 32.33
N SER A 431 20.35 -32.49 31.07
CA SER A 431 20.75 -33.86 30.69
C SER A 431 22.06 -34.29 31.36
N LEU A 432 23.05 -33.39 31.46
CA LEU A 432 24.32 -33.68 32.15
C LEU A 432 24.13 -33.88 33.67
N ILE A 433 23.24 -33.10 34.31
CA ILE A 433 22.90 -33.29 35.73
C ILE A 433 22.23 -34.65 35.95
N PHE A 434 21.26 -35.03 35.10
CA PHE A 434 20.57 -36.31 35.22
C PHE A 434 21.51 -37.51 35.04
N ILE A 435 22.45 -37.44 34.10
CA ILE A 435 23.47 -38.47 33.90
C ILE A 435 24.39 -38.57 35.12
N GLY A 436 24.81 -37.43 35.68
CA GLY A 436 25.64 -37.39 36.89
C GLY A 436 24.94 -38.02 38.12
N VAL A 437 23.66 -37.72 38.32
CA VAL A 437 22.86 -38.29 39.42
C VAL A 437 22.62 -39.79 39.22
N ALA A 438 22.28 -40.22 37.99
CA ALA A 438 22.10 -41.63 37.67
C ALA A 438 23.39 -42.44 37.90
N TRP A 439 24.55 -41.89 37.52
CA TRP A 439 25.84 -42.52 37.74
C TRP A 439 26.21 -42.59 39.23
N ALA A 440 25.93 -41.55 40.02
CA ALA A 440 26.12 -41.56 41.47
C ALA A 440 25.24 -42.61 42.17
N LEU A 441 23.98 -42.73 41.78
CA LEU A 441 23.05 -43.75 42.29
C LEU A 441 23.47 -45.17 41.90
N TYR A 442 23.96 -45.35 40.66
CA TYR A 442 24.49 -46.63 40.20
C TYR A 442 25.74 -47.05 40.99
N LYS A 443 26.66 -46.11 41.25
CA LYS A 443 27.84 -46.36 42.07
C LYS A 443 27.48 -46.76 43.51
N LEU A 444 26.53 -46.05 44.13
CA LEU A 444 25.99 -46.41 45.46
C LEU A 444 25.33 -47.80 45.47
N HIS A 445 24.66 -48.19 44.37
CA HIS A 445 24.08 -49.53 44.24
C HIS A 445 25.16 -50.62 44.16
N LEU A 446 26.23 -50.39 43.39
CA LEU A 446 27.36 -51.32 43.30
C LEU A 446 28.11 -51.45 44.63
N GLU A 447 28.37 -50.34 45.32
CA GLU A 447 29.01 -50.36 46.65
C GLU A 447 28.16 -51.07 47.69
N ARG A 448 26.82 -50.92 47.66
CA ARG A 448 25.91 -51.73 48.50
C ARG A 448 25.98 -53.22 48.16
N ARG A 449 26.00 -53.60 46.88
CA ARG A 449 26.12 -55.02 46.50
C ARG A 449 27.45 -55.63 46.95
N ALA A 450 28.55 -54.90 46.81
CA ALA A 450 29.87 -55.34 47.27
C ALA A 450 29.92 -55.51 48.80
N GLY A 451 29.20 -54.68 49.57
CA GLY A 451 29.08 -54.83 51.03
C GLY A 451 28.26 -56.06 51.47
N TYR A 452 27.33 -56.55 50.63
CA TYR A 452 26.52 -57.74 50.93
C TYR A 452 27.24 -59.07 50.64
N GLU A 453 28.31 -59.10 49.82
CA GLU A 453 29.12 -60.30 49.59
C GLU A 453 30.18 -60.57 50.67
N VAL A 454 30.45 -59.60 51.57
CA VAL A 454 31.40 -59.78 52.69
C VAL A 454 30.72 -60.32 53.96
N LEU A 455 29.39 -60.49 53.96
CA LEU A 455 28.59 -60.97 55.10
C LEU A 455 27.82 -62.27 54.81
N ARG A 456 28.29 -63.10 53.88
CA ARG A 456 27.77 -64.46 53.64
C ARG A 456 28.81 -65.53 53.82
#